data_AF-A0A2T7B4R9-F1
#
_entry.id   AF-A0A2T7B4R9-F1
#
_cell.length_a   1.000
_cell.length_b   1.000
_cell.length_c   1.000
_cell.angle_alpha   90.00
_cell.angle_beta   90.00
_cell.angle_gamma   90.00
#
_symmetry.space_group_name_H-M   'P 1'
#
loop_
_entity.id
_entity.type
_entity.pdbx_description
1 polymer ?
#
loop_
_entity_poly.entity_id
_entity_poly.type
_entity_poly.pdbx_seq_one_letter_code
_entity_poly.pdbx_strand_id
1 'polypeptide(L)' 'MKDTSGPAFPYSGVHKGSDMNYIIDNHGMTLRDYFAAKAMQAFIAGAMSDGTPLRTMDGDDKVAAKAAYIIADAMLTERE' A
#
# COMPACT_ATOMS: atom_id res chain seq x y z
N MET A 1 2.25 -11.22 16.99
CA MET A 1 1.68 -11.05 15.64
C MET A 1 2.65 -11.67 14.65
N LYS A 2 2.19 -12.51 13.71
CA LYS A 2 3.07 -13.13 12.70
C LYS A 2 3.64 -12.05 11.78
N ASP A 3 4.90 -12.21 11.41
CA ASP A 3 5.67 -11.32 10.52
C ASP A 3 5.23 -11.52 9.06
N THR A 4 4.71 -10.47 8.42
CA THR A 4 4.08 -10.51 7.08
C THR A 4 4.56 -9.41 6.15
N SER A 5 5.61 -8.65 6.51
CA SER A 5 6.15 -7.58 5.68
C SER A 5 7.17 -8.13 4.69
N GLY A 6 6.69 -8.80 3.65
CA GLY A 6 7.50 -8.99 2.44
C GLY A 6 8.20 -7.68 2.02
N PRO A 7 9.14 -7.76 1.08
CA PRO A 7 10.06 -6.66 0.77
C PRO A 7 9.29 -5.39 0.41
N ALA A 8 9.44 -4.28 1.14
CA ALA A 8 8.63 -3.08 0.85
C ALA A 8 8.89 -2.54 -0.56
N PHE A 9 10.15 -2.56 -1.00
CA PHE A 9 10.53 -2.10 -2.33
C PHE A 9 10.32 -3.19 -3.38
N PRO A 10 9.79 -2.83 -4.57
CA PRO A 10 9.62 -3.78 -5.65
C PRO A 10 10.94 -4.45 -6.04
N TYR A 11 10.93 -5.77 -6.19
CA TYR A 11 12.01 -6.49 -6.86
C TYR A 11 11.45 -7.68 -7.67
N SER A 12 12.21 -8.10 -8.68
CA SER A 12 11.95 -9.33 -9.42
C SER A 12 13.00 -10.38 -9.07
N GLY A 13 12.54 -11.51 -8.53
CA GLY A 13 13.38 -12.67 -8.22
C GLY A 13 13.23 -13.74 -9.30
N VAL A 14 14.32 -14.47 -9.58
CA VAL A 14 14.25 -15.67 -10.42
C VAL A 14 14.48 -16.88 -9.53
N HIS A 15 13.48 -17.74 -9.43
CA HIS A 15 13.55 -18.97 -8.65
C HIS A 15 13.27 -20.18 -9.52
N LYS A 16 13.92 -21.30 -9.18
CA LYS A 16 13.76 -22.57 -9.89
C LYS A 16 12.44 -23.21 -9.46
N GLY A 17 11.48 -23.27 -10.38
CA GLY A 17 10.22 -23.99 -10.19
C GLY A 17 10.44 -25.50 -10.09
N SER A 18 9.40 -26.23 -9.66
CA SER A 18 9.42 -27.69 -9.48
C SER A 18 9.83 -28.44 -10.74
N ASP A 19 9.49 -27.92 -11.92
CA ASP A 19 9.68 -28.59 -13.22
C ASP A 19 10.91 -28.09 -14.00
N MET A 20 11.95 -27.60 -13.31
CA MET A 20 13.16 -27.01 -13.94
C MET A 20 12.90 -25.75 -14.78
N ASN A 21 11.72 -25.13 -14.67
CA ASN A 21 11.42 -23.84 -15.26
C ASN A 21 11.88 -22.70 -14.35
N TYR A 22 12.32 -21.59 -14.94
CA TYR A 22 12.58 -20.35 -14.21
C TYR A 22 11.28 -19.57 -14.06
N ILE A 23 10.89 -19.28 -12.81
CA ILE A 23 9.73 -18.42 -12.49
C ILE A 23 10.26 -17.04 -12.14
N ILE A 24 9.64 -16.01 -12.72
CA ILE A 24 9.89 -14.61 -12.36
C ILE A 24 8.81 -14.22 -11.36
N ASP A 25 9.20 -14.03 -10.11
CA ASP A 25 8.31 -13.57 -9.05
C ASP A 25 8.52 -12.06 -8.83
N ASN A 26 7.43 -11.31 -8.87
CA ASN A 26 7.43 -9.91 -8.45
C ASN A 26 7.02 -9.84 -6.99
N HIS A 27 7.92 -9.33 -6.15
CA HIS A 27 7.69 -9.16 -4.72
C HIS A 27 7.66 -7.68 -4.34
N GLY A 28 6.91 -7.39 -3.28
CA GLY A 28 6.83 -6.08 -2.64
C GLY A 28 5.62 -5.26 -2.99
N MET A 29 5.69 -3.94 -2.74
CA MET A 29 4.56 -3.04 -2.97
C MET A 29 4.19 -2.96 -4.45
N THR A 30 2.90 -2.99 -4.74
CA THR A 30 2.38 -2.67 -6.07
C THR A 30 2.38 -1.16 -6.31
N LEU A 31 2.20 -0.73 -7.57
CA LEU A 31 1.97 0.69 -7.89
C LEU A 31 0.75 1.27 -7.14
N ARG A 32 -0.28 0.43 -6.93
CA ARG A 32 -1.47 0.76 -6.14
C ARG A 32 -1.11 1.06 -4.69
N ASP A 33 -0.30 0.19 -4.07
CA ASP A 33 0.14 0.38 -2.68
C ASP A 33 0.99 1.65 -2.53
N TYR A 34 1.82 1.96 -3.53
CA TYR A 34 2.59 3.20 -3.55
C TYR A 34 1.70 4.45 -3.58
N PHE A 35 0.68 4.48 -4.46
CA PHE A 35 -0.27 5.58 -4.51
C PHE A 35 -1.09 5.71 -3.23
N ALA A 36 -1.55 4.57 -2.68
CA ALA A 36 -2.26 4.55 -1.42
C ALA A 36 -1.39 5.09 -0.28
N ALA A 37 -0.13 4.66 -0.17
CA ALA A 37 0.80 5.16 0.85
C ALA A 37 0.99 6.69 0.74
N LYS A 38 1.13 7.21 -0.48
CA LYS A 38 1.23 8.66 -0.73
C LYS A 38 -0.03 9.42 -0.31
N ALA A 39 -1.21 8.91 -0.66
CA ALA A 39 -2.48 9.54 -0.31
C ALA A 39 -2.76 9.46 1.20
N MET A 40 -2.48 8.32 1.83
CA MET A 40 -2.65 8.09 3.26
C MET A 40 -1.87 9.10 4.09
N GLN A 41 -0.63 9.41 3.70
CA GLN A 41 0.18 10.41 4.38
C GLN A 41 -0.52 11.79 4.41
N ALA A 42 -1.11 12.21 3.27
CA ALA A 42 -1.82 13.47 3.18
C ALA A 42 -3.11 13.48 4.03
N PHE A 43 -3.88 12.38 4.01
CA PHE A 43 -5.10 12.25 4.82
C PHE A 43 -4.81 12.30 6.31
N ILE A 44 -3.78 11.59 6.79
CA ILE A 44 -3.38 11.61 8.21
C ILE A 44 -2.93 13.01 8.61
N ALA A 45 -2.09 13.67 7.80
CA ALA A 45 -1.63 15.02 8.08
C ALA A 45 -2.78 16.04 8.11
N GLY A 46 -3.75 15.92 7.20
CA GLY A 46 -4.95 16.75 7.18
C GLY A 46 -5.84 16.53 8.40
N ALA A 47 -6.08 15.27 8.77
CA ALA A 47 -6.88 14.91 9.94
C ALA A 47 -6.31 15.41 11.27
N MET A 48 -4.98 15.58 11.35
CA MET A 48 -4.27 16.07 12.54
C MET A 48 -3.95 17.57 12.50
N SER A 49 -4.42 18.30 11.48
CA SER A 49 -3.99 19.67 11.19
C SER A 49 -4.44 20.71 12.23
N ASP A 50 -5.52 20.44 12.95
CA ASP A 50 -6.06 21.28 14.03
C ASP A 50 -5.48 20.92 15.42
N GLY A 51 -4.53 19.99 15.47
CA GLY A 51 -3.96 19.47 16.71
C GLY A 51 -4.75 18.33 17.33
N THR A 52 -5.87 17.90 16.74
CA THR A 52 -6.61 16.71 17.17
C THR A 52 -5.80 15.46 16.83
N PRO A 53 -5.53 14.56 17.80
CA PRO A 53 -4.82 13.33 17.52
C PRO A 53 -5.69 12.37 16.71
N LEU A 54 -5.06 11.60 15.81
CA LEU A 54 -5.72 10.52 15.07
C LEU A 54 -6.25 9.45 16.05
N ARG A 55 -7.56 9.19 16.05
CA ARG A 55 -8.20 8.29 17.02
C ARG A 55 -8.41 6.92 16.40
N THR A 56 -7.40 6.05 16.53
CA THR A 56 -7.44 4.70 15.96
C THR A 56 -8.53 3.80 16.57
N MET A 57 -8.95 4.06 17.80
CA MET A 57 -10.05 3.32 18.44
C MET A 57 -11.42 3.66 17.83
N ASP A 58 -11.54 4.84 17.21
CA ASP A 58 -12.78 5.33 16.59
C ASP A 58 -12.86 4.99 15.10
N GLY A 59 -11.80 4.37 14.54
CA GLY A 59 -11.74 3.89 13.16
C GLY A 59 -11.16 4.89 12.15
N ASP A 60 -10.58 6.00 12.61
CA ASP A 60 -9.94 7.01 11.75
C ASP A 60 -8.84 6.41 10.85
N ASP A 61 -8.12 5.41 11.36
CA ASP A 61 -7.11 4.64 10.64
C ASP A 61 -7.71 3.88 9.44
N LYS A 62 -8.87 3.24 9.64
CA LYS A 62 -9.59 2.51 8.59
C LYS A 62 -10.16 3.47 7.55
N VAL A 63 -10.64 4.64 7.97
CA VAL A 63 -11.14 5.68 7.07
C VAL A 63 -10.02 6.20 6.19
N ALA A 64 -8.87 6.56 6.78
CA ALA A 64 -7.70 7.04 6.05
C ALA A 64 -7.17 5.97 5.06
N ALA A 65 -7.08 4.71 5.48
CA ALA A 65 -6.67 3.61 4.61
C ALA A 65 -7.63 3.40 3.43
N LYS A 66 -8.94 3.41 3.69
CA LYS A 66 -9.95 3.27 2.63
C LYS A 66 -9.90 4.43 1.64
N ALA A 67 -9.83 5.66 2.13
CA ALA A 67 -9.75 6.85 1.29
C ALA A 67 -8.48 6.83 0.41
N ALA A 68 -7.35 6.42 0.99
CA ALA A 68 -6.08 6.28 0.26
C ALA A 68 -6.16 5.29 -0.90
N TYR A 69 -6.78 4.12 -0.70
CA TYR A 69 -6.95 3.14 -1.78
C TYR A 69 -7.95 3.59 -2.85
N ILE A 70 -8.99 4.36 -2.49
CA ILE A 70 -9.91 4.95 -3.49
C ILE A 70 -9.15 5.91 -4.42
N ILE A 71 -8.29 6.76 -3.87
CA ILE A 71 -7.46 7.66 -4.68
C ILE A 71 -6.46 6.87 -5.52
N ALA A 72 -5.84 5.82 -4.96
CA ALA A 72 -4.94 4.95 -5.71
C ALA A 72 -5.63 4.30 -6.92
N ASP A 73 -6.86 3.81 -6.74
CA ASP A 73 -7.66 3.20 -7.80
C ASP A 73 -8.02 4.24 -8.87
N ALA A 74 -8.43 5.46 -8.48
CA ALA A 74 -8.67 6.54 -9.43
C ALA A 74 -7.42 6.90 -10.25
N MET A 75 -6.24 6.96 -9.62
CA MET A 75 -4.98 7.23 -10.32
C MET A 75 -4.57 6.11 -11.30
N LEU A 76 -5.00 4.87 -11.06
CA LEU A 76 -4.79 3.77 -12.00
C LEU A 76 -5.74 3.88 -13.18
N THR A 77 -7.02 4.16 -12.93
CA THR A 77 -8.03 4.36 -13.98
C THR A 77 -7.64 5.46 -14.96
N GLU A 78 -7.11 6.58 -14.49
CA GLU A 78 -6.66 7.70 -15.36
C GLU A 78 -5.44 7.34 -16.24
N ARG A 79 -4.84 6.15 -16.04
CA ARG A 79 -3.69 5.67 -16.83
C ARG A 79 -4.08 4.62 -17.88
N GLU A 80 -5.32 4.12 -17.84
CA GLU A 80 -5.87 3.17 -18.80
C GLU A 80 -6.46 3.89 -20.02
#